data_AF-A0A3N5RZF8-F1
#
_entry.id   AF-A0A3N5RZF8-F1
#
_cell.length_a   1.000
_cell.length_b   1.000
_cell.length_c   1.000
_cell.angle_alpha   90.00
_cell.angle_beta   90.00
_cell.angle_gamma   90.00
#
_symmetry.space_group_name_H-M   'P 1'
#
loop_
_entity.id
_entity.type
_entity.pdbx_description
1 polymer ?
#
loop_
_entity_poly.entity_id
_entity_poly.type
_entity_poly.pdbx_seq_one_letter_code
_entity_poly.pdbx_strand_id
1 'polypeptide(L)'
;MIYIILLLMGGVAAYLAYKIVLKKIYIWFPSYIVWTWKNTRALAAARPPVHIMFMVADHFEPGPNTEIVKEWVSQYPVTVQRHRDADDKPPRHSWFYPSERAAERLDHFRLLSKLTAEGFGEIELHLHHHDDTEETLRQKLQDAKKFYNRMGALITTDGKTTFGFIHGNWALDNSVIINNQNCCGVNNELNILNEEGCYADFTFPAVHTSAQPKKINSIYYAKDDISKPKSYNSGIDVSAGKSDPMDALMLIQGPLTIHFERPLQMIPSIESGGVEWKRPPAMHRVDQWVKANIHVQGQPDWIFIKVHTHGAVAGSMNIFLKGEMEKIYSYLESKYNDGKNYCLHYVTARETYNIVKAAESGLSGNPNLYRDYLLKPYRNTLKGFRKDPD
;
A
#
# COMPACT_ATOMS: atom_id res chain seq x y z
N MET A 1 40.82 -32.78 -2.74
CA MET A 1 40.31 -31.52 -3.34
C MET A 1 38.84 -31.63 -3.75
N ILE A 2 38.45 -32.60 -4.59
CA ILE A 2 37.05 -32.76 -5.06
C ILE A 2 36.04 -32.93 -3.92
N TYR A 3 36.32 -33.78 -2.93
CA TYR A 3 35.42 -33.97 -1.77
C TYR A 3 35.20 -32.71 -0.94
N ILE A 4 36.22 -31.86 -0.80
CA ILE A 4 36.12 -30.58 -0.09
C ILE A 4 35.23 -29.62 -0.87
N ILE A 5 35.37 -29.56 -2.19
CA ILE A 5 34.53 -28.73 -3.06
C ILE A 5 33.07 -29.20 -2.99
N LEU A 6 32.81 -30.50 -3.05
CA LEU A 6 31.46 -31.08 -2.92
C LEU A 6 30.83 -30.77 -1.55
N LEU A 7 31.60 -30.88 -0.47
CA LEU A 7 31.14 -30.52 0.88
C LEU A 7 30.80 -29.03 1.00
N LEU A 8 31.64 -28.15 0.43
CA LEU A 8 31.38 -26.72 0.41
C LEU A 8 30.13 -26.37 -0.40
N MET A 9 29.96 -26.96 -1.58
CA MET A 9 28.74 -26.77 -2.40
C MET A 9 27.49 -27.29 -1.69
N GLY A 10 27.57 -28.44 -1.03
CA GLY A 10 26.50 -28.98 -0.20
C GLY A 10 26.12 -28.05 0.95
N GLY A 11 27.12 -27.48 1.64
CA GLY A 11 26.92 -26.51 2.72
C GLY A 11 26.24 -25.22 2.24
N VAL A 12 26.68 -24.68 1.09
CA VAL A 12 26.05 -23.50 0.47
C VAL A 12 24.60 -23.79 0.07
N ALA A 13 24.34 -24.93 -0.57
CA ALA A 13 22.99 -25.32 -0.98
C ALA A 13 22.05 -25.49 0.23
N ALA A 14 22.52 -26.15 1.30
CA ALA A 14 21.76 -26.30 2.54
C ALA A 14 21.47 -24.95 3.21
N TYR A 15 22.45 -24.03 3.24
CA TYR A 15 22.25 -22.68 3.77
C TYR A 15 21.24 -21.86 2.95
N LEU A 16 21.30 -21.94 1.62
CA LEU A 16 20.33 -21.27 0.75
C LEU A 16 18.92 -21.85 0.93
N ALA A 17 18.78 -23.18 0.97
CA ALA A 17 17.51 -23.85 1.26
C ALA A 17 16.94 -23.42 2.62
N TYR A 18 17.78 -23.38 3.65
CA TYR A 18 17.42 -22.88 4.97
C TYR A 18 16.91 -21.43 4.91
N LYS A 19 17.61 -20.52 4.19
CA LYS A 19 17.17 -19.13 4.03
C LYS A 19 15.85 -19.01 3.26
N ILE A 20 15.64 -19.82 2.22
CA ILE A 20 14.39 -19.87 1.45
C ILE A 20 13.21 -20.26 2.34
N VAL A 21 13.39 -21.28 3.18
CA VAL A 21 12.36 -21.74 4.12
C VAL A 21 12.14 -20.70 5.23
N LEU A 22 13.21 -20.25 5.88
CA LEU A 22 13.17 -19.28 6.99
C LEU A 22 12.50 -17.97 6.57
N LYS A 23 12.86 -17.43 5.40
CA LYS A 23 12.31 -16.19 4.86
C LYS A 23 11.00 -16.39 4.06
N LYS A 24 10.48 -17.62 4.01
CA LYS A 24 9.27 -18.03 3.29
C LYS A 24 9.25 -17.61 1.81
N ILE A 25 10.42 -17.59 1.16
CA ILE A 25 10.60 -17.19 -0.23
C ILE A 25 9.85 -18.14 -1.18
N TYR A 26 9.75 -19.42 -0.81
CA TYR A 26 9.06 -20.45 -1.58
C TYR A 26 7.58 -20.15 -1.85
N ILE A 27 6.95 -19.25 -1.07
CA ILE A 27 5.55 -18.86 -1.26
C ILE A 27 5.35 -18.11 -2.58
N TRP A 28 6.24 -17.18 -2.89
CA TRP A 28 6.05 -16.21 -3.99
C TRP A 28 7.11 -16.30 -5.09
N PHE A 29 8.24 -16.97 -4.85
CA PHE A 29 9.33 -17.07 -5.81
C PHE A 29 8.93 -17.68 -7.17
N PRO A 30 8.07 -18.72 -7.25
CA PRO A 30 7.59 -19.18 -8.55
C PRO A 30 6.88 -18.07 -9.35
N SER A 31 6.04 -17.27 -8.69
CA SER A 31 5.38 -16.12 -9.31
C SER A 31 6.37 -15.03 -9.72
N TYR A 32 7.47 -14.85 -8.97
CA TYR A 32 8.53 -13.91 -9.31
C TYR A 32 9.25 -14.26 -10.62
N ILE A 33 9.51 -15.56 -10.87
CA ILE A 33 10.10 -16.01 -12.14
C ILE A 33 9.16 -15.67 -13.31
N VAL A 34 7.86 -16.00 -13.17
CA VAL A 34 6.84 -15.71 -14.19
C VAL A 34 6.70 -14.21 -14.41
N TRP A 35 6.65 -13.43 -13.32
CA TRP A 35 6.56 -11.98 -13.35
C TRP A 35 7.77 -11.37 -14.08
N THR A 36 9.00 -11.80 -13.80
CA THR A 36 10.21 -11.26 -14.43
C THR A 36 10.16 -11.37 -15.95
N TRP A 37 9.71 -12.52 -16.46
CA TRP A 37 9.55 -12.74 -17.90
C TRP A 37 8.46 -11.85 -18.52
N LYS A 38 7.29 -11.75 -17.87
CA LYS A 38 6.18 -10.90 -18.35
C LYS A 38 6.54 -9.42 -18.29
N ASN A 39 7.20 -8.99 -17.22
CA ASN A 39 7.52 -7.60 -16.94
C ASN A 39 8.47 -7.01 -18.00
N THR A 40 9.44 -7.79 -18.48
CA THR A 40 10.36 -7.36 -19.55
C THR A 40 9.60 -6.93 -20.80
N ARG A 41 8.53 -7.67 -21.17
CA ARG A 41 7.68 -7.33 -22.31
C ARG A 41 6.79 -6.11 -22.04
N ALA A 42 6.23 -6.01 -20.84
CA ALA A 42 5.40 -4.89 -20.45
C ALA A 42 6.18 -3.56 -20.46
N LEU A 43 7.40 -3.55 -19.90
CA LEU A 43 8.29 -2.38 -19.93
C LEU A 43 8.62 -1.94 -21.37
N ALA A 44 8.82 -2.89 -22.29
CA ALA A 44 9.08 -2.57 -23.70
C ALA A 44 7.83 -2.03 -24.44
N ALA A 45 6.63 -2.34 -23.94
CA ALA A 45 5.37 -1.89 -24.53
C ALA A 45 4.90 -0.51 -24.02
N ALA A 46 5.44 -0.04 -22.89
CA ALA A 46 5.11 1.26 -22.31
C ALA A 46 5.52 2.40 -23.26
N ARG A 47 4.62 3.37 -23.43
CA ARG A 47 4.85 4.53 -24.30
C ARG A 47 5.04 5.79 -23.45
N PRO A 48 6.07 6.61 -23.74
CA PRO A 48 6.24 7.89 -23.06
C PRO A 48 5.08 8.87 -23.31
N PRO A 49 4.77 9.76 -22.35
CA PRO A 49 5.34 9.76 -21.01
C PRO A 49 4.79 8.58 -20.18
N VAL A 50 5.68 7.90 -19.44
CA VAL A 50 5.28 6.90 -18.45
C VAL A 50 4.88 7.63 -17.18
N HIS A 51 3.67 7.41 -16.72
CA HIS A 51 3.11 8.02 -15.52
C HIS A 51 3.45 7.18 -14.29
N ILE A 52 4.02 7.83 -13.27
CA ILE A 52 4.42 7.20 -12.00
C ILE A 52 3.50 7.68 -10.89
N MET A 53 2.57 6.83 -10.46
CA MET A 53 1.73 7.07 -9.29
C MET A 53 2.46 6.60 -8.04
N PHE A 54 2.97 7.54 -7.24
CA PHE A 54 3.70 7.26 -6.01
C PHE A 54 2.79 7.46 -4.79
N MET A 55 2.55 6.38 -4.05
CA MET A 55 1.68 6.32 -2.88
C MET A 55 2.45 5.81 -1.65
N VAL A 56 2.20 6.43 -0.49
CA VAL A 56 2.66 5.93 0.82
C VAL A 56 1.47 5.39 1.61
N ALA A 57 1.52 4.10 1.95
CA ALA A 57 0.54 3.41 2.79
C ALA A 57 1.09 3.25 4.21
N ASP A 58 0.62 4.05 5.16
CA ASP A 58 1.18 4.09 6.51
C ASP A 58 0.31 3.35 7.51
N HIS A 59 0.88 2.32 8.17
CA HIS A 59 0.36 1.74 9.40
C HIS A 59 0.54 2.75 10.54
N PHE A 60 -0.30 3.78 10.55
CA PHE A 60 -0.10 4.96 11.37
C PHE A 60 -0.62 4.71 12.80
N GLU A 61 0.23 4.15 13.65
CA GLU A 61 -0.08 3.74 15.02
C GLU A 61 0.57 4.64 16.09
N PRO A 62 0.08 5.88 16.34
CA PRO A 62 0.64 6.76 17.36
C PRO A 62 0.37 6.30 18.80
N GLY A 63 -0.35 5.20 19.00
CA GLY A 63 -0.85 4.80 20.31
C GLY A 63 -1.66 5.93 20.97
N PRO A 64 -1.57 6.12 22.29
CA PRO A 64 -2.21 7.25 22.97
C PRO A 64 -1.43 8.57 22.87
N ASN A 65 -0.28 8.60 22.19
CA ASN A 65 0.62 9.75 22.23
C ASN A 65 0.26 10.82 21.19
N THR A 66 -0.47 11.84 21.63
CA THR A 66 -0.85 12.98 20.78
C THR A 66 0.34 13.80 20.29
N GLU A 67 1.49 13.79 20.96
CA GLU A 67 2.67 14.54 20.52
C GLU A 67 3.22 14.02 19.19
N ILE A 68 3.12 12.71 18.93
CA ILE A 68 3.47 12.12 17.62
C ILE A 68 2.63 12.76 16.51
N VAL A 69 1.33 12.88 16.73
CA VAL A 69 0.40 13.47 15.73
C VAL A 69 0.66 14.97 15.57
N LYS A 70 0.90 15.71 16.66
CA LYS A 70 1.26 17.13 16.61
C LYS A 70 2.56 17.35 15.84
N GLU A 71 3.54 16.49 16.01
CA GLU A 71 4.80 16.55 15.29
C GLU A 71 4.58 16.37 13.78
N TRP A 72 3.79 15.35 13.38
CA TRP A 72 3.36 15.18 11.98
C TRP A 72 2.66 16.43 11.44
N VAL A 73 1.69 16.99 12.16
CA VAL A 73 0.97 18.21 11.75
C VAL A 73 1.91 19.40 11.55
N SER A 74 2.91 19.55 12.42
CA SER A 74 3.83 20.71 12.34
C SER A 74 4.96 20.55 11.31
N GLN A 75 5.49 19.33 11.13
CA GLN A 75 6.72 19.11 10.35
C GLN A 75 6.45 18.56 8.94
N TYR A 76 5.40 17.74 8.76
CA TYR A 76 5.14 17.12 7.46
C TYR A 76 4.89 18.16 6.36
N PRO A 77 4.02 19.18 6.55
CA PRO A 77 3.84 20.27 5.58
C PRO A 77 5.14 20.98 5.23
N VAL A 78 5.98 21.28 6.23
CA VAL A 78 7.26 21.99 6.06
C VAL A 78 8.21 21.21 5.16
N THR A 79 8.23 19.88 5.31
CA THR A 79 9.08 18.97 4.52
C THR A 79 8.57 18.88 3.09
N VAL A 80 7.28 18.60 2.89
CA VAL A 80 6.75 18.24 1.57
C VAL A 80 6.38 19.45 0.71
N GLN A 81 6.17 20.64 1.28
CA GLN A 81 5.79 21.83 0.51
C GLN A 81 6.88 22.33 -0.46
N ARG A 82 8.12 21.83 -0.36
CA ARG A 82 9.23 22.15 -1.27
C ARG A 82 9.23 21.30 -2.55
N HIS A 83 8.38 20.29 -2.59
CA HIS A 83 8.34 19.23 -3.59
C HIS A 83 7.08 19.35 -4.44
N ARG A 84 7.19 18.99 -5.72
CA ARG A 84 6.11 19.09 -6.70
C ARG A 84 6.18 17.96 -7.73
N ASP A 85 5.04 17.30 -7.92
CA ASP A 85 4.83 16.36 -9.02
C ASP A 85 4.47 17.08 -10.33
N ALA A 86 4.10 16.33 -11.38
CA ALA A 86 3.72 16.89 -12.69
C ALA A 86 2.48 17.80 -12.63
N ASP A 87 1.70 17.72 -11.54
CA ASP A 87 0.42 18.39 -11.36
C ASP A 87 0.49 19.55 -10.35
N ASP A 88 1.71 19.98 -9.99
CA ASP A 88 1.98 20.96 -8.92
C ASP A 88 1.43 20.53 -7.54
N LYS A 89 1.35 19.22 -7.28
CA LYS A 89 0.96 18.69 -5.96
C LYS A 89 2.18 18.30 -5.14
N PRO A 90 2.20 18.58 -3.82
CA PRO A 90 3.24 18.08 -2.94
C PRO A 90 3.06 16.57 -2.69
N PRO A 91 4.08 15.88 -2.15
CA PRO A 91 3.94 14.52 -1.63
C PRO A 91 2.75 14.38 -0.69
N ARG A 92 1.96 13.31 -0.92
CA ARG A 92 0.75 13.00 -0.16
C ARG A 92 0.91 11.70 0.60
N HIS A 93 0.22 11.62 1.74
CA HIS A 93 0.30 10.49 2.65
C HIS A 93 -1.06 9.84 2.85
N SER A 94 -1.12 8.52 2.97
CA SER A 94 -2.34 7.82 3.39
C SER A 94 -2.12 7.24 4.78
N TRP A 95 -2.71 7.89 5.78
CA TRP A 95 -2.66 7.45 7.17
C TRP A 95 -3.74 6.40 7.39
N PHE A 96 -3.37 5.13 7.34
CA PHE A 96 -4.28 4.05 7.73
C PHE A 96 -4.30 3.99 9.26
N TYR A 97 -5.34 4.57 9.86
CA TYR A 97 -5.42 4.79 11.30
C TYR A 97 -6.11 3.62 12.02
N PRO A 98 -5.62 3.14 13.18
CA PRO A 98 -6.25 2.06 13.94
C PRO A 98 -7.66 2.40 14.44
N SER A 99 -8.64 1.60 14.05
CA SER A 99 -10.06 1.85 14.34
C SER A 99 -10.50 1.39 15.74
N GLU A 100 -9.87 0.35 16.30
CA GLU A 100 -10.27 -0.32 17.55
C GLU A 100 -10.27 0.59 18.80
N ARG A 101 -9.61 1.75 18.74
CA ARG A 101 -9.66 2.79 19.78
C ARG A 101 -9.78 4.21 19.24
N ALA A 102 -10.20 4.37 17.99
CA ALA A 102 -10.27 5.68 17.34
C ALA A 102 -11.19 6.66 18.10
N ALA A 103 -12.30 6.17 18.67
CA ALA A 103 -13.24 6.97 19.44
C ALA A 103 -12.62 7.64 20.67
N GLU A 104 -11.62 7.00 21.29
CA GLU A 104 -10.89 7.56 22.43
C GLU A 104 -9.78 8.54 22.01
N ARG A 105 -9.58 8.74 20.71
CA ARG A 105 -8.47 9.51 20.12
C ARG A 105 -8.98 10.62 19.22
N LEU A 106 -10.08 11.26 19.63
CA LEU A 106 -10.73 12.33 18.88
C LEU A 106 -9.77 13.46 18.46
N ASP A 107 -8.84 13.84 19.34
CA ASP A 107 -7.88 14.90 19.06
C ASP A 107 -6.87 14.51 17.97
N HIS A 108 -6.55 13.23 17.81
CA HIS A 108 -5.70 12.76 16.71
C HIS A 108 -6.40 13.01 15.37
N PHE A 109 -7.68 12.66 15.26
CA PHE A 109 -8.48 12.90 14.06
C PHE A 109 -8.65 14.38 13.77
N ARG A 110 -8.89 15.21 14.78
CA ARG A 110 -8.95 16.67 14.58
C ARG A 110 -7.64 17.24 14.03
N LEU A 111 -6.51 16.74 14.51
CA LEU A 111 -5.18 17.15 14.06
C LEU A 111 -4.89 16.65 12.64
N LEU A 112 -5.08 15.35 12.37
CA LEU A 112 -4.88 14.77 11.04
C LEU A 112 -5.82 15.38 10.00
N SER A 113 -7.08 15.68 10.36
CA SER A 113 -8.02 16.33 9.45
C SER A 113 -7.57 17.74 9.01
N LYS A 114 -6.67 18.40 9.75
CA LYS A 114 -6.04 19.65 9.27
C LYS A 114 -5.14 19.38 8.07
N LEU A 115 -4.29 18.35 8.17
CA LEU A 115 -3.42 17.93 7.07
C LEU A 115 -4.23 17.50 5.83
N THR A 116 -5.34 16.77 6.03
CA THR A 116 -6.19 16.35 4.92
C THR A 116 -6.86 17.53 4.23
N ALA A 117 -7.39 18.50 5.00
CA ALA A 117 -8.01 19.72 4.45
C ALA A 117 -7.01 20.64 3.72
N GLU A 118 -5.74 20.57 4.10
CA GLU A 118 -4.64 21.28 3.43
C GLU A 118 -4.09 20.53 2.21
N GLY A 119 -4.57 19.31 1.95
CA GLY A 119 -4.22 18.51 0.77
C GLY A 119 -3.00 17.59 0.95
N PHE A 120 -2.47 17.47 2.16
CA PHE A 120 -1.26 16.67 2.43
C PHE A 120 -1.50 15.16 2.50
N GLY A 121 -2.74 14.71 2.45
CA GLY A 121 -3.05 13.29 2.51
C GLY A 121 -4.51 12.99 2.79
N GLU A 122 -4.80 11.74 3.09
CA GLU A 122 -6.13 11.23 3.46
C GLU A 122 -6.01 10.21 4.60
N ILE A 123 -7.09 10.07 5.38
CA ILE A 123 -7.18 9.08 6.47
C ILE A 123 -7.95 7.88 5.94
N GLU A 124 -7.39 6.68 6.13
CA GLU A 124 -7.95 5.39 5.70
C GLU A 124 -8.12 4.44 6.89
N LEU A 125 -8.79 3.31 6.68
CA LEU A 125 -9.15 2.38 7.74
C LEU A 125 -8.07 1.32 7.95
N HIS A 126 -7.62 1.21 9.19
CA HIS A 126 -6.78 0.13 9.67
C HIS A 126 -7.40 -0.53 10.90
N LEU A 127 -7.30 -1.85 10.98
CA LEU A 127 -7.94 -2.62 12.05
C LEU A 127 -7.03 -3.75 12.51
N HIS A 128 -6.76 -3.78 13.80
CA HIS A 128 -6.29 -4.99 14.48
C HIS A 128 -7.49 -5.78 14.97
N HIS A 129 -7.53 -7.06 14.64
CA HIS A 129 -8.54 -7.97 15.16
C HIS A 129 -8.03 -9.40 15.27
N HIS A 130 -8.63 -10.16 16.18
CA HIS A 130 -8.18 -11.48 16.57
C HIS A 130 -9.40 -12.33 16.89
N ASP A 131 -9.37 -13.58 16.43
CA ASP A 131 -10.43 -14.58 16.68
C ASP A 131 -11.86 -14.03 16.47
N ASP A 132 -12.04 -13.14 15.48
CA ASP A 132 -13.35 -12.58 15.15
C ASP A 132 -14.24 -13.61 14.46
N THR A 133 -15.55 -13.42 14.62
CA THR A 133 -16.58 -14.00 13.75
C THR A 133 -16.99 -12.97 12.69
N GLU A 134 -17.79 -13.38 11.71
CA GLU A 134 -18.33 -12.45 10.72
C GLU A 134 -19.10 -11.30 11.38
N GLU A 135 -19.89 -11.61 12.40
CA GLU A 135 -20.69 -10.63 13.14
C GLU A 135 -19.82 -9.64 13.90
N THR A 136 -18.80 -10.12 14.62
CA THR A 136 -17.93 -9.23 15.41
C THR A 136 -17.06 -8.35 14.52
N LEU A 137 -16.58 -8.87 13.38
CA LEU A 137 -15.84 -8.08 12.39
C LEU A 137 -16.72 -6.99 11.78
N ARG A 138 -17.95 -7.33 11.33
CA ARG A 138 -18.90 -6.34 10.79
C ARG A 138 -19.22 -5.25 11.80
N GLN A 139 -19.48 -5.63 13.05
CA GLN A 139 -19.76 -4.67 14.11
C GLN A 139 -18.60 -3.68 14.30
N LYS A 140 -17.35 -4.16 14.34
CA LYS A 140 -16.16 -3.30 14.42
C LYS A 140 -16.05 -2.35 13.23
N LEU A 141 -16.27 -2.83 12.01
CA LEU A 141 -16.23 -1.99 10.80
C LEU A 141 -17.34 -0.93 10.80
N GLN A 142 -18.55 -1.28 11.25
CA GLN A 142 -19.67 -0.35 11.36
C GLN A 142 -19.42 0.73 12.42
N ASP A 143 -18.88 0.36 13.58
CA ASP A 143 -18.51 1.30 14.64
C ASP A 143 -17.38 2.23 14.19
N ALA A 144 -16.38 1.69 13.49
CA ALA A 144 -15.31 2.46 12.88
C ALA A 144 -15.89 3.49 11.89
N LYS A 145 -16.67 3.06 10.90
CA LYS A 145 -17.31 3.96 9.92
C LYS A 145 -18.13 5.05 10.60
N LYS A 146 -18.94 4.71 11.60
CA LYS A 146 -19.73 5.69 12.36
C LYS A 146 -18.86 6.75 13.01
N PHE A 147 -17.72 6.36 13.62
CA PHE A 147 -16.80 7.32 14.20
C PHE A 147 -16.09 8.18 13.14
N TYR A 148 -15.53 7.56 12.09
CA TYR A 148 -14.75 8.27 11.07
C TYR A 148 -15.63 9.26 10.29
N ASN A 149 -16.87 8.87 9.96
CA ASN A 149 -17.83 9.74 9.28
C ASN A 149 -18.14 11.00 10.08
N ARG A 150 -18.24 10.91 11.41
CA ARG A 150 -18.40 12.08 12.29
C ARG A 150 -17.21 13.02 12.23
N MET A 151 -16.03 12.54 11.83
CA MET A 151 -14.82 13.33 11.63
C MET A 151 -14.63 13.78 10.18
N GLY A 152 -15.58 13.46 9.29
CA GLY A 152 -15.54 13.73 7.86
C GLY A 152 -14.60 12.81 7.07
N ALA A 153 -13.96 11.84 7.72
CA ALA A 153 -13.14 10.81 7.07
C ALA A 153 -14.03 9.64 6.62
N LEU A 154 -13.61 8.90 5.59
CA LEU A 154 -14.33 7.75 5.02
C LEU A 154 -15.75 8.02 4.50
N ILE A 155 -16.21 9.27 4.53
CA ILE A 155 -17.45 9.71 3.90
C ILE A 155 -17.11 10.73 2.82
N THR A 156 -17.49 10.41 1.60
CA THR A 156 -17.24 11.26 0.43
C THR A 156 -18.15 12.49 0.44
N THR A 157 -17.81 13.50 -0.36
CA THR A 157 -18.61 14.73 -0.47
C THR A 157 -20.04 14.51 -0.95
N ASP A 158 -20.27 13.47 -1.76
CA ASP A 158 -21.61 13.02 -2.20
C ASP A 158 -22.29 12.06 -1.20
N GLY A 159 -21.67 11.81 -0.04
CA GLY A 159 -22.30 11.11 1.09
C GLY A 159 -22.11 9.59 1.11
N LYS A 160 -21.31 9.01 0.20
CA LYS A 160 -20.98 7.58 0.22
C LYS A 160 -19.95 7.30 1.31
N THR A 161 -20.23 6.31 2.17
CA THR A 161 -19.22 5.81 3.11
C THR A 161 -18.38 4.73 2.44
N THR A 162 -17.06 4.92 2.39
CA THR A 162 -16.12 4.01 1.71
C THR A 162 -14.69 4.22 2.21
N PHE A 163 -13.87 3.17 2.17
CA PHE A 163 -12.53 3.19 2.74
C PHE A 163 -11.57 2.26 2.02
N GLY A 164 -10.28 2.60 2.06
CA GLY A 164 -9.19 1.68 1.78
C GLY A 164 -8.84 0.95 3.06
N PHE A 165 -8.42 -0.31 2.94
CA PHE A 165 -8.13 -1.16 4.08
C PHE A 165 -6.66 -1.58 4.15
N ILE A 166 -6.14 -1.62 5.38
CA ILE A 166 -4.96 -2.38 5.75
C ILE A 166 -5.29 -3.24 6.96
N HIS A 167 -4.90 -4.51 6.91
CA HIS A 167 -5.01 -5.40 8.04
C HIS A 167 -3.86 -5.19 9.01
N GLY A 168 -4.13 -4.79 10.26
CA GLY A 168 -3.07 -4.38 11.19
C GLY A 168 -2.14 -5.49 11.65
N ASN A 169 -2.69 -6.69 11.84
CA ASN A 169 -1.87 -7.88 12.09
C ASN A 169 -1.15 -8.44 10.85
N TRP A 170 -1.25 -7.77 9.69
CA TRP A 170 -0.81 -8.29 8.39
C TRP A 170 -1.40 -9.68 8.10
N ALA A 171 -2.62 -9.92 8.57
CA ALA A 171 -3.22 -11.25 8.68
C ALA A 171 -4.54 -11.37 7.93
N LEU A 172 -4.72 -10.55 6.88
CA LEU A 172 -5.89 -10.52 6.02
C LEU A 172 -6.39 -11.93 5.71
N ASP A 173 -7.69 -12.11 5.78
CA ASP A 173 -8.42 -13.31 5.41
C ASP A 173 -7.84 -14.56 6.09
N ASN A 174 -7.80 -14.46 7.42
CA ASN A 174 -7.40 -15.49 8.38
C ASN A 174 -6.06 -16.16 8.08
N SER A 175 -5.08 -15.37 7.63
CA SER A 175 -3.85 -15.89 7.03
C SER A 175 -2.72 -16.22 8.01
N VAL A 176 -2.86 -15.83 9.27
CA VAL A 176 -1.84 -15.98 10.31
C VAL A 176 -2.46 -16.49 11.60
N ILE A 177 -1.82 -17.51 12.17
CA ILE A 177 -2.08 -18.05 13.50
C ILE A 177 -0.77 -17.96 14.29
N ILE A 178 -0.82 -17.40 15.50
CA ILE A 178 0.31 -17.29 16.42
C ILE A 178 -0.14 -17.88 17.76
N ASN A 179 0.63 -18.83 18.31
CA ASN A 179 0.34 -19.47 19.60
C ASN A 179 -1.10 -20.00 19.73
N ASN A 180 -1.61 -20.66 18.67
CA ASN A 180 -2.99 -21.17 18.56
C ASN A 180 -4.10 -20.10 18.62
N GLN A 181 -3.78 -18.82 18.39
CA GLN A 181 -4.73 -17.73 18.27
C GLN A 181 -4.71 -17.18 16.84
N ASN A 182 -5.88 -16.93 16.27
CA ASN A 182 -5.97 -16.34 14.95
C ASN A 182 -5.68 -14.84 15.04
N CYS A 183 -4.89 -14.34 14.10
CA CYS A 183 -4.63 -12.91 13.97
C CYS A 183 -5.69 -12.18 13.11
N CYS A 184 -6.82 -12.84 12.87
CA CYS A 184 -8.01 -12.34 12.17
C CYS A 184 -9.24 -13.14 12.67
N GLY A 185 -9.38 -14.41 12.26
CA GLY A 185 -10.46 -15.31 12.68
C GLY A 185 -11.54 -15.59 11.63
N VAL A 186 -11.55 -14.83 10.51
CA VAL A 186 -12.62 -14.85 9.51
C VAL A 186 -12.07 -15.19 8.11
N ASN A 187 -12.55 -16.29 7.51
CA ASN A 187 -12.14 -16.77 6.18
C ASN A 187 -12.91 -16.11 5.01
N ASN A 188 -13.90 -15.27 5.30
CA ASN A 188 -14.61 -14.48 4.29
C ASN A 188 -14.43 -12.96 4.51
N GLU A 189 -13.27 -12.57 5.05
CA GLU A 189 -12.97 -11.18 5.38
C GLU A 189 -13.02 -10.27 4.13
N LEU A 190 -12.62 -10.73 2.95
CA LEU A 190 -12.63 -9.91 1.72
C LEU A 190 -14.05 -9.55 1.30
N ASN A 191 -14.98 -10.50 1.41
CA ASN A 191 -16.40 -10.24 1.14
C ASN A 191 -16.99 -9.26 2.14
N ILE A 192 -16.73 -9.46 3.44
CA ILE A 192 -17.20 -8.55 4.49
C ILE A 192 -16.67 -7.15 4.26
N LEU A 193 -15.36 -7.00 3.99
CA LEU A 193 -14.76 -5.71 3.67
C LEU A 193 -15.45 -5.04 2.48
N ASN A 194 -15.63 -5.75 1.36
CA ASN A 194 -16.27 -5.23 0.16
C ASN A 194 -17.72 -4.77 0.44
N GLU A 195 -18.51 -5.60 1.10
CA GLU A 195 -19.90 -5.30 1.47
C GLU A 195 -20.02 -4.12 2.45
N GLU A 196 -19.07 -3.97 3.37
CA GLU A 196 -19.01 -2.86 4.31
C GLU A 196 -18.49 -1.56 3.67
N GLY A 197 -18.10 -1.57 2.39
CA GLY A 197 -17.72 -0.40 1.60
C GLY A 197 -16.21 -0.21 1.41
N CYS A 198 -15.40 -1.24 1.65
CA CYS A 198 -13.99 -1.24 1.31
C CYS A 198 -13.81 -1.21 -0.21
N TYR A 199 -13.12 -0.20 -0.74
CA TYR A 199 -12.89 -0.09 -2.19
C TYR A 199 -11.66 -0.89 -2.64
N ALA A 200 -10.64 -1.03 -1.78
CA ALA A 200 -9.45 -1.84 -2.05
C ALA A 200 -8.66 -2.15 -0.77
N ASP A 201 -7.98 -3.29 -0.76
CA ASP A 201 -6.97 -3.65 0.22
C ASP A 201 -5.57 -3.21 -0.22
N PHE A 202 -4.79 -2.75 0.76
CA PHE A 202 -3.41 -2.28 0.61
C PHE A 202 -2.43 -3.03 1.53
N THR A 203 -2.78 -4.20 2.04
CA THR A 203 -1.97 -4.93 3.03
C THR A 203 -0.63 -5.44 2.47
N PHE A 204 -0.53 -5.84 1.20
CA PHE A 204 0.66 -6.57 0.71
C PHE A 204 1.73 -5.71 0.02
N PRO A 205 3.04 -5.94 0.22
CA PRO A 205 3.66 -7.22 0.58
C PRO A 205 3.88 -7.45 2.08
N ALA A 206 3.61 -8.66 2.56
CA ALA A 206 3.81 -9.14 3.94
C ALA A 206 5.00 -10.11 4.02
N VAL A 207 6.19 -9.69 3.55
CA VAL A 207 7.34 -10.60 3.38
C VAL A 207 7.77 -11.26 4.70
N HIS A 208 8.36 -12.45 4.61
CA HIS A 208 8.84 -13.26 5.75
C HIS A 208 7.75 -13.85 6.66
N THR A 209 6.47 -13.63 6.36
CA THR A 209 5.35 -14.23 7.11
C THR A 209 4.58 -15.24 6.25
N SER A 210 3.74 -16.05 6.89
CA SER A 210 2.81 -16.93 6.15
C SER A 210 1.72 -16.15 5.44
N ALA A 211 1.46 -14.90 5.83
CA ALA A 211 0.46 -14.04 5.20
C ALA A 211 0.84 -13.62 3.78
N GLN A 212 2.12 -13.59 3.41
CA GLN A 212 2.53 -13.22 2.05
C GLN A 212 1.72 -14.01 1.00
N PRO A 213 1.11 -13.33 -0.01
CA PRO A 213 0.47 -14.01 -1.12
C PRO A 213 1.46 -14.67 -2.06
N LYS A 214 0.99 -15.72 -2.74
CA LYS A 214 1.70 -16.29 -3.90
C LYS A 214 1.74 -15.31 -5.06
N LYS A 215 0.63 -14.62 -5.36
CA LYS A 215 0.52 -13.58 -6.39
C LYS A 215 1.21 -12.29 -5.91
N ILE A 216 2.05 -11.70 -6.75
CA ILE A 216 2.90 -10.55 -6.40
C ILE A 216 2.95 -9.53 -7.52
N ASN A 217 3.32 -8.28 -7.20
CA ASN A 217 3.55 -7.19 -8.16
C ASN A 217 2.35 -6.97 -9.10
N SER A 218 1.14 -6.95 -8.53
CA SER A 218 -0.09 -6.93 -9.32
C SER A 218 -1.21 -6.13 -8.65
N ILE A 219 -2.12 -5.67 -9.49
CA ILE A 219 -3.41 -5.10 -9.11
C ILE A 219 -4.48 -6.08 -9.61
N TYR A 220 -5.25 -6.65 -8.70
CA TYR A 220 -6.14 -7.77 -9.04
C TYR A 220 -7.33 -7.85 -8.10
N TYR A 221 -8.39 -8.50 -8.58
CA TYR A 221 -9.54 -8.87 -7.78
C TYR A 221 -9.37 -10.27 -7.20
N ALA A 222 -9.58 -10.41 -5.89
CA ALA A 222 -9.70 -11.70 -5.24
C ALA A 222 -11.14 -11.94 -4.81
N LYS A 223 -11.66 -13.11 -5.19
CA LYS A 223 -12.93 -13.62 -4.71
C LYS A 223 -12.68 -14.50 -3.49
N ASP A 224 -13.55 -14.38 -2.50
CA ASP A 224 -13.41 -15.10 -1.25
C ASP A 224 -13.80 -16.58 -1.33
N ASP A 225 -13.22 -17.40 -0.45
CA ASP A 225 -13.57 -18.80 -0.20
C ASP A 225 -13.82 -18.98 1.30
N ILE A 226 -15.10 -18.93 1.72
CA ILE A 226 -15.50 -19.06 3.12
C ILE A 226 -14.97 -20.34 3.81
N SER A 227 -14.63 -21.37 3.04
CA SER A 227 -14.11 -22.63 3.59
C SER A 227 -12.61 -22.59 3.91
N LYS A 228 -11.86 -21.59 3.42
CA LYS A 228 -10.39 -21.56 3.51
C LYS A 228 -9.85 -20.14 3.67
N PRO A 229 -8.80 -19.95 4.48
CA PRO A 229 -8.13 -18.66 4.56
C PRO A 229 -7.36 -18.36 3.27
N LYS A 230 -6.95 -17.10 3.13
CA LYS A 230 -6.03 -16.62 2.08
C LYS A 230 -6.56 -16.74 0.65
N SER A 231 -7.83 -16.45 0.43
CA SER A 231 -8.48 -16.29 -0.86
C SER A 231 -7.70 -15.36 -1.78
N TYR A 232 -7.05 -14.33 -1.23
CA TYR A 232 -6.17 -13.41 -1.96
C TYR A 232 -4.88 -14.03 -2.54
N ASN A 233 -4.56 -15.31 -2.26
CA ASN A 233 -3.39 -15.97 -2.85
C ASN A 233 -3.43 -16.03 -4.39
N SER A 234 -4.63 -15.95 -4.96
CA SER A 234 -4.90 -15.91 -6.39
C SER A 234 -5.97 -14.86 -6.70
N GLY A 235 -6.18 -14.58 -7.99
CA GLY A 235 -7.22 -13.65 -8.41
C GLY A 235 -7.05 -13.23 -9.86
N ILE A 236 -7.96 -12.40 -10.34
CA ILE A 236 -8.04 -11.93 -11.72
C ILE A 236 -7.38 -10.56 -11.81
N ASP A 237 -6.36 -10.43 -12.66
CA ASP A 237 -5.67 -9.15 -12.88
C ASP A 237 -6.64 -8.09 -13.42
N VAL A 238 -6.58 -6.90 -12.83
CA VAL A 238 -7.28 -5.72 -13.36
C VAL A 238 -6.74 -5.44 -14.76
N SER A 239 -7.64 -5.33 -15.73
CA SER A 239 -7.28 -5.21 -17.15
C SER A 239 -8.09 -4.09 -17.81
N ALA A 240 -7.43 -3.27 -18.62
CA ALA A 240 -8.08 -2.22 -19.39
C ALA A 240 -9.17 -2.80 -20.31
N GLY A 241 -10.34 -2.17 -20.30
CA GLY A 241 -11.52 -2.56 -21.06
C GLY A 241 -12.28 -3.77 -20.51
N LYS A 242 -11.96 -4.26 -19.32
CA LYS A 242 -12.72 -5.32 -18.64
C LYS A 242 -13.51 -4.76 -17.46
N SER A 243 -14.60 -5.44 -17.12
CA SER A 243 -15.43 -5.08 -15.97
C SER A 243 -15.00 -5.82 -14.72
N ASP A 244 -15.25 -5.19 -13.58
CA ASP A 244 -15.13 -5.77 -12.23
C ASP A 244 -15.88 -7.10 -12.14
N PRO A 245 -15.24 -8.16 -11.62
CA PRO A 245 -15.98 -9.33 -11.20
C PRO A 245 -16.85 -8.97 -9.98
N MET A 246 -18.12 -9.38 -10.01
CA MET A 246 -18.99 -9.29 -8.84
C MET A 246 -18.39 -10.08 -7.66
N ASP A 247 -18.63 -9.60 -6.44
CA ASP A 247 -18.24 -10.27 -5.19
C ASP A 247 -16.73 -10.54 -5.06
N ALA A 248 -15.92 -9.55 -5.41
CA ALA A 248 -14.46 -9.61 -5.26
C ALA A 248 -13.90 -8.28 -4.77
N LEU A 249 -12.89 -8.35 -3.89
CA LEU A 249 -12.17 -7.17 -3.41
C LEU A 249 -10.93 -6.93 -4.27
N MET A 250 -10.68 -5.67 -4.65
CA MET A 250 -9.45 -5.28 -5.32
C MET A 250 -8.30 -5.24 -4.32
N LEU A 251 -7.15 -5.82 -4.68
CA LEU A 251 -5.90 -5.70 -3.95
C LEU A 251 -4.90 -4.91 -4.76
N ILE A 252 -4.32 -3.88 -4.15
CA ILE A 252 -3.27 -3.05 -4.73
C ILE A 252 -1.96 -3.33 -3.99
N GLN A 253 -1.09 -4.12 -4.63
CA GLN A 253 0.17 -4.54 -4.03
C GLN A 253 1.29 -3.51 -4.21
N GLY A 254 2.22 -3.49 -3.25
CA GLY A 254 3.50 -2.81 -3.39
C GLY A 254 4.55 -3.69 -4.09
N PRO A 255 5.72 -3.14 -4.39
CA PRO A 255 6.79 -3.85 -5.08
C PRO A 255 7.39 -4.94 -4.20
N LEU A 256 7.53 -6.14 -4.76
CA LEU A 256 8.26 -7.27 -4.20
C LEU A 256 9.27 -7.77 -5.24
N THR A 257 10.55 -7.40 -5.05
CA THR A 257 11.61 -7.76 -6.00
C THR A 257 12.85 -8.32 -5.32
N ILE A 258 13.68 -9.01 -6.11
CA ILE A 258 14.99 -9.51 -5.70
C ILE A 258 16.05 -8.62 -6.34
N HIS A 259 17.04 -8.19 -5.54
CA HIS A 259 18.20 -7.47 -6.05
C HIS A 259 19.49 -7.91 -5.37
N PHE A 260 20.61 -7.59 -6.02
CA PHE A 260 21.96 -7.76 -5.49
C PHE A 260 22.54 -6.37 -5.26
N GLU A 261 22.82 -6.04 -4.00
CA GLU A 261 23.45 -4.78 -3.60
C GLU A 261 24.94 -4.73 -4.00
N ARG A 262 25.57 -5.90 -4.17
CA ARG A 262 27.00 -6.03 -4.53
C ARG A 262 27.20 -7.13 -5.58
N PRO A 263 28.16 -6.98 -6.52
CA PRO A 263 28.42 -7.97 -7.57
C PRO A 263 28.73 -9.39 -7.09
N LEU A 264 29.26 -9.54 -5.87
CA LEU A 264 29.63 -10.84 -5.27
C LEU A 264 28.67 -11.28 -4.15
N GLN A 265 27.51 -10.62 -4.00
CA GLN A 265 26.53 -11.02 -2.99
C GLN A 265 25.87 -12.34 -3.40
N MET A 266 26.11 -13.41 -2.63
CA MET A 266 25.52 -14.73 -2.93
C MET A 266 24.03 -14.82 -2.58
N ILE A 267 23.57 -14.10 -1.56
CA ILE A 267 22.17 -14.11 -1.12
C ILE A 267 21.51 -12.80 -1.51
N PRO A 268 20.53 -12.81 -2.43
CA PRO A 268 19.86 -11.58 -2.82
C PRO A 268 19.13 -10.91 -1.64
N SER A 269 19.11 -9.59 -1.70
CA SER A 269 18.23 -8.76 -0.88
C SER A 269 16.81 -8.79 -1.47
N ILE A 270 15.81 -8.76 -0.59
CA ILE A 270 14.39 -8.74 -0.97
C ILE A 270 13.89 -7.32 -0.79
N GLU A 271 13.52 -6.66 -1.87
CA GLU A 271 12.78 -5.39 -1.87
C GLU A 271 11.30 -5.64 -1.67
N SER A 272 10.67 -4.89 -0.75
CA SER A 272 9.26 -5.06 -0.37
C SER A 272 8.48 -3.75 -0.31
N GLY A 273 9.10 -2.62 -0.68
CA GLY A 273 8.48 -1.28 -0.60
C GLY A 273 8.43 -0.70 0.82
N GLY A 274 9.02 -1.35 1.82
CA GLY A 274 9.05 -0.83 3.20
C GLY A 274 10.02 0.34 3.36
N VAL A 275 9.54 1.48 3.83
CA VAL A 275 10.32 2.69 4.14
C VAL A 275 10.37 2.84 5.65
N GLU A 276 11.43 2.33 6.27
CA GLU A 276 11.53 2.24 7.73
C GLU A 276 12.95 2.56 8.18
N TRP A 277 13.16 2.87 9.46
CA TRP A 277 14.51 3.22 9.96
C TRP A 277 15.55 2.11 9.81
N LYS A 278 15.15 0.83 9.94
CA LYS A 278 16.04 -0.32 9.69
C LYS A 278 16.27 -0.59 8.21
N ARG A 279 15.46 0.05 7.36
CA ARG A 279 15.43 -0.13 5.92
C ARG A 279 15.16 1.22 5.25
N PRO A 280 16.10 2.18 5.37
CA PRO A 280 15.86 3.55 4.94
C PRO A 280 15.66 3.60 3.42
N PRO A 281 14.94 4.62 2.92
CA PRO A 281 14.74 4.75 1.50
C PRO A 281 16.06 5.15 0.82
N ALA A 282 16.24 4.76 -0.44
CA ALA A 282 17.44 5.08 -1.21
C ALA A 282 17.10 5.18 -2.70
N MET A 283 17.88 5.98 -3.44
CA MET A 283 17.67 6.22 -4.88
C MET A 283 17.63 4.91 -5.70
N HIS A 284 18.53 3.97 -5.41
CA HIS A 284 18.54 2.67 -6.09
C HIS A 284 17.31 1.80 -5.78
N ARG A 285 16.62 2.04 -4.65
CA ARG A 285 15.36 1.36 -4.31
C ARG A 285 14.20 1.97 -5.09
N VAL A 286 14.18 3.29 -5.26
CA VAL A 286 13.22 3.97 -6.15
C VAL A 286 13.28 3.39 -7.56
N ASP A 287 14.48 3.24 -8.11
CA ASP A 287 14.67 2.62 -9.43
C ASP A 287 14.09 1.19 -9.48
N GLN A 288 14.21 0.43 -8.40
CA GLN A 288 13.62 -0.91 -8.31
C GLN A 288 12.10 -0.87 -8.20
N TRP A 289 11.53 0.10 -7.49
CA TRP A 289 10.09 0.27 -7.38
C TRP A 289 9.47 0.62 -8.74
N VAL A 290 10.10 1.52 -9.52
CA VAL A 290 9.67 1.81 -10.89
C VAL A 290 9.79 0.58 -11.78
N LYS A 291 10.92 -0.15 -11.70
CA LYS A 291 11.13 -1.41 -12.45
C LYS A 291 10.18 -2.53 -12.05
N ALA A 292 9.58 -2.47 -10.86
CA ALA A 292 8.54 -3.42 -10.46
C ALA A 292 7.32 -3.33 -11.39
N ASN A 293 7.10 -2.16 -12.01
CA ASN A 293 6.16 -1.93 -13.11
C ASN A 293 4.79 -2.56 -12.82
N ILE A 294 4.24 -2.26 -11.66
CA ILE A 294 2.91 -2.70 -11.28
C ILE A 294 1.93 -1.79 -12.03
N HIS A 295 1.08 -2.36 -12.88
CA HIS A 295 0.18 -1.62 -13.78
C HIS A 295 -1.11 -2.40 -14.01
N VAL A 296 -2.14 -1.70 -14.49
CA VAL A 296 -3.36 -2.32 -15.04
C VAL A 296 -3.01 -3.00 -16.36
N GLN A 297 -3.39 -4.27 -16.52
CA GLN A 297 -3.02 -5.03 -17.71
C GLN A 297 -3.56 -4.36 -18.98
N GLY A 298 -2.70 -4.18 -19.99
CA GLY A 298 -3.03 -3.43 -21.20
C GLY A 298 -2.68 -1.94 -21.13
N GLN A 299 -2.26 -1.42 -19.98
CA GLN A 299 -1.83 -0.03 -19.78
C GLN A 299 -0.49 0.07 -19.02
N PRO A 300 0.61 -0.42 -19.62
CA PRO A 300 1.92 -0.47 -18.97
C PRO A 300 2.61 0.89 -18.80
N ASP A 301 2.08 1.94 -19.41
CA ASP A 301 2.53 3.33 -19.29
C ASP A 301 2.05 4.00 -17.99
N TRP A 302 1.15 3.39 -17.22
CA TRP A 302 0.73 3.86 -15.90
C TRP A 302 1.24 2.91 -14.82
N ILE A 303 2.33 3.31 -14.14
CA ILE A 303 2.99 2.52 -13.10
C ILE A 303 2.55 2.99 -11.71
N PHE A 304 2.12 2.05 -10.89
CA PHE A 304 1.72 2.26 -9.50
C PHE A 304 2.81 1.80 -8.55
N ILE A 305 3.31 2.71 -7.72
CA ILE A 305 4.28 2.45 -6.67
C ILE A 305 3.61 2.69 -5.33
N LYS A 306 3.30 1.60 -4.63
CA LYS A 306 2.88 1.65 -3.23
C LYS A 306 4.01 1.25 -2.32
N VAL A 307 4.55 2.21 -1.58
CA VAL A 307 5.46 1.94 -0.45
C VAL A 307 4.67 1.88 0.85
N HIS A 308 5.20 1.25 1.88
CA HIS A 308 4.58 1.20 3.21
C HIS A 308 5.55 1.61 4.32
N THR A 309 5.00 2.02 5.46
CA THR A 309 5.78 2.44 6.64
C THR A 309 4.98 2.23 7.93
N HIS A 310 5.68 2.36 9.05
CA HIS A 310 5.11 2.58 10.38
C HIS A 310 5.48 4.01 10.82
N GLY A 311 4.82 5.01 10.24
CA GLY A 311 5.21 6.43 10.30
C GLY A 311 5.03 7.07 11.67
N ALA A 312 4.35 6.40 12.60
CA ALA A 312 4.26 6.81 14.00
C ALA A 312 5.42 6.30 14.88
N VAL A 313 6.26 5.37 14.38
CA VAL A 313 7.44 4.89 15.11
C VAL A 313 8.57 5.89 14.95
N ALA A 314 9.15 6.38 16.06
CA ALA A 314 10.10 7.50 16.08
C ALA A 314 11.19 7.48 15.00
N GLY A 315 11.82 6.32 14.74
CA GLY A 315 12.84 6.19 13.69
C GLY A 315 12.27 6.39 12.29
N SER A 316 11.14 5.77 11.98
CA SER A 316 10.47 5.91 10.68
C SER A 316 9.83 7.30 10.53
N MET A 317 9.29 7.86 11.60
CA MET A 317 8.78 9.23 11.62
C MET A 317 9.86 10.24 11.19
N ASN A 318 11.07 10.12 11.72
CA ASN A 318 12.18 11.02 11.36
C ASN A 318 12.54 10.94 9.87
N ILE A 319 12.43 9.76 9.24
CA ILE A 319 12.66 9.60 7.80
C ILE A 319 11.72 10.50 6.98
N PHE A 320 10.44 10.62 7.39
CA PHE A 320 9.43 11.41 6.69
C PHE A 320 9.42 12.89 7.10
N LEU A 321 9.68 13.20 8.38
CA LEU A 321 9.51 14.56 8.92
C LEU A 321 10.78 15.40 8.95
N LYS A 322 11.97 14.77 8.93
CA LYS A 322 13.26 15.46 9.16
C LYS A 322 14.41 14.90 8.31
N GLY A 323 14.10 13.97 7.41
CA GLY A 323 15.05 12.93 7.04
C GLY A 323 15.12 12.63 5.55
N GLU A 324 15.41 11.36 5.28
CA GLU A 324 15.83 10.85 3.99
C GLU A 324 14.77 10.97 2.88
N MET A 325 13.47 11.09 3.23
CA MET A 325 12.42 11.20 2.22
C MET A 325 12.51 12.48 1.38
N GLU A 326 13.02 13.59 1.92
CA GLU A 326 13.26 14.82 1.13
C GLU A 326 14.17 14.52 -0.09
N LYS A 327 15.24 13.74 0.14
CA LYS A 327 16.17 13.32 -0.92
C LYS A 327 15.51 12.39 -1.94
N ILE A 328 14.54 11.59 -1.50
CA ILE A 328 13.81 10.64 -2.34
C ILE A 328 12.79 11.37 -3.20
N TYR A 329 12.08 12.35 -2.65
CA TYR A 329 11.20 13.23 -3.41
C TYR A 329 12.00 14.01 -4.47
N SER A 330 13.12 14.64 -4.11
CA SER A 330 14.00 15.29 -5.11
C SER A 330 14.49 14.33 -6.19
N TYR A 331 14.78 13.07 -5.83
CA TYR A 331 15.22 12.08 -6.82
C TYR A 331 14.09 11.62 -7.74
N LEU A 332 12.89 11.38 -7.20
CA LEU A 332 11.69 11.09 -7.98
C LEU A 332 11.41 12.23 -8.96
N GLU A 333 11.48 13.48 -8.52
CA GLU A 333 11.23 14.67 -9.33
C GLU A 333 12.29 14.83 -10.43
N SER A 334 13.57 14.75 -10.08
CA SER A 334 14.65 14.95 -11.05
C SER A 334 14.76 13.84 -12.09
N LYS A 335 14.45 12.60 -11.72
CA LYS A 335 14.63 11.43 -12.60
C LYS A 335 13.34 10.97 -13.29
N TYR A 336 12.19 11.13 -12.64
CA TYR A 336 10.90 10.55 -13.06
C TYR A 336 9.79 11.61 -13.21
N ASN A 337 10.13 12.88 -13.45
CA ASN A 337 9.16 13.96 -13.67
C ASN A 337 9.58 15.00 -14.72
N ASP A 338 10.14 14.56 -15.85
CA ASP A 338 10.63 15.46 -16.91
C ASP A 338 9.54 15.94 -17.89
N GLY A 339 8.30 15.44 -17.75
CA GLY A 339 7.16 15.77 -18.59
C GLY A 339 7.23 15.22 -20.02
N LYS A 340 8.26 14.44 -20.35
CA LYS A 340 8.49 13.88 -21.70
C LYS A 340 8.60 12.37 -21.66
N ASN A 341 9.54 11.86 -20.87
CA ASN A 341 9.74 10.44 -20.64
C ASN A 341 8.91 9.95 -19.45
N TYR A 342 8.79 10.78 -18.41
CA TYR A 342 8.09 10.44 -17.18
C TYR A 342 7.29 11.62 -16.63
N CYS A 343 6.14 11.30 -16.05
CA CYS A 343 5.32 12.23 -15.27
C CYS A 343 5.09 11.62 -13.89
N LEU A 344 5.50 12.31 -12.84
CA LEU A 344 5.28 11.89 -11.46
C LEU A 344 3.90 12.36 -10.98
N HIS A 345 3.22 11.53 -10.20
CA HIS A 345 1.98 11.85 -9.53
C HIS A 345 2.04 11.36 -8.07
N TYR A 346 2.05 12.28 -7.11
CA TYR A 346 1.90 11.92 -5.70
C TYR A 346 0.41 11.71 -5.40
N VAL A 347 0.04 10.49 -5.01
CA VAL A 347 -1.36 10.06 -4.88
C VAL A 347 -1.65 9.44 -3.52
N THR A 348 -2.89 9.57 -3.06
CA THR A 348 -3.41 8.85 -1.88
C THR A 348 -3.94 7.46 -2.28
N ALA A 349 -4.34 6.64 -1.30
CA ALA A 349 -5.00 5.36 -1.52
C ALA A 349 -6.24 5.48 -2.42
N ARG A 350 -7.13 6.42 -2.11
CA ARG A 350 -8.36 6.69 -2.87
C ARG A 350 -8.06 7.14 -4.29
N GLU A 351 -7.11 8.05 -4.47
CA GLU A 351 -6.70 8.53 -5.79
C GLU A 351 -6.05 7.43 -6.62
N THR A 352 -5.22 6.60 -5.99
CA THR A 352 -4.62 5.40 -6.60
C THR A 352 -5.72 4.48 -7.12
N TYR A 353 -6.71 4.17 -6.29
CA TYR A 353 -7.86 3.36 -6.70
C TYR A 353 -8.62 4.00 -7.87
N ASN A 354 -8.96 5.28 -7.81
CA ASN A 354 -9.67 5.95 -8.89
C ASN A 354 -8.91 5.92 -10.22
N ILE A 355 -7.58 6.11 -10.19
CA ILE A 355 -6.74 6.04 -11.39
C ILE A 355 -6.68 4.60 -11.93
N VAL A 356 -6.60 3.58 -11.06
CA VAL A 356 -6.74 2.18 -11.46
C VAL A 356 -8.08 1.93 -12.15
N LYS A 357 -9.18 2.43 -11.58
CA LYS A 357 -10.53 2.28 -12.12
C LYS A 357 -10.72 3.00 -13.45
N ALA A 358 -10.07 4.13 -13.64
CA ALA A 358 -10.05 4.84 -14.92
C ALA A 358 -9.30 4.01 -15.98
N ALA A 359 -8.10 3.51 -15.64
CA ALA A 359 -7.32 2.63 -16.49
C ALA A 359 -8.08 1.34 -16.88
N GLU A 360 -8.73 0.71 -15.89
CA GLU A 360 -9.58 -0.44 -16.12
C GLU A 360 -10.75 -0.15 -17.07
N SER A 361 -11.31 1.06 -16.98
CA SER A 361 -12.35 1.53 -17.91
C SER A 361 -11.80 1.88 -19.30
N GLY A 362 -10.51 1.64 -19.56
CA GLY A 362 -9.85 1.92 -20.84
C GLY A 362 -9.49 3.39 -21.04
N LEU A 363 -9.53 4.21 -19.99
CA LEU A 363 -9.14 5.61 -20.06
C LEU A 363 -7.62 5.73 -20.07
N SER A 364 -7.12 6.73 -20.81
CA SER A 364 -5.69 6.96 -21.05
C SER A 364 -5.37 8.46 -21.01
N GLY A 365 -4.11 8.84 -21.17
CA GLY A 365 -3.67 10.23 -21.07
C GLY A 365 -3.18 10.58 -19.67
N ASN A 366 -3.43 11.81 -19.19
CA ASN A 366 -2.92 12.28 -17.91
C ASN A 366 -3.76 11.75 -16.71
N PRO A 367 -3.20 10.92 -15.81
CA PRO A 367 -3.87 10.39 -14.62
C PRO A 367 -4.47 11.42 -13.68
N ASN A 368 -3.95 12.65 -13.67
CA ASN A 368 -4.46 13.73 -12.83
C ASN A 368 -5.95 14.02 -13.05
N LEU A 369 -6.44 13.81 -14.28
CA LEU A 369 -7.85 13.96 -14.64
C LEU A 369 -8.76 12.95 -13.93
N TYR A 370 -8.19 11.88 -13.38
CA TYR A 370 -8.91 10.73 -12.84
C TYR A 370 -8.74 10.56 -11.33
N ARG A 371 -8.14 11.50 -10.61
CA ARG A 371 -7.98 11.43 -9.15
C ARG A 371 -9.30 11.27 -8.39
N ASP A 372 -10.40 11.79 -8.96
CA ASP A 372 -11.76 11.75 -8.41
C ASP A 372 -12.77 11.04 -9.35
N TYR A 373 -12.29 10.05 -10.12
CA TYR A 373 -13.06 9.36 -11.16
C TYR A 373 -14.35 8.71 -10.63
N LEU A 374 -14.26 7.75 -9.71
CA LEU A 374 -15.43 7.11 -9.10
C LEU A 374 -15.70 7.63 -7.68
N LEU A 375 -14.68 7.63 -6.82
CA LEU A 375 -14.79 8.05 -5.43
C LEU A 375 -14.49 9.54 -5.31
N LYS A 376 -15.45 10.32 -4.83
CA LYS A 376 -15.23 11.75 -4.54
C LYS A 376 -14.33 11.93 -3.31
N PRO A 377 -13.70 13.10 -3.14
CA PRO A 377 -12.91 13.39 -1.95
C PRO A 377 -13.71 13.19 -0.66
N TYR A 378 -13.03 12.90 0.44
CA TYR A 378 -13.68 12.83 1.75
C TYR A 378 -14.09 14.20 2.25
N ARG A 379 -15.12 14.28 3.10
CA ARG A 379 -15.61 15.56 3.62
C ARG A 379 -14.54 16.34 4.40
N ASN A 380 -13.65 15.64 5.12
CA ASN A 380 -12.55 16.25 5.86
C ASN A 380 -11.38 16.73 4.97
N THR A 381 -11.44 16.56 3.64
CA THR A 381 -10.50 17.20 2.71
C THR A 381 -11.00 18.57 2.25
N LEU A 382 -12.25 18.95 2.55
CA LEU A 382 -12.79 20.26 2.21
C LEU A 382 -12.28 21.33 3.18
N LYS A 383 -11.67 22.39 2.63
CA LYS A 383 -11.27 23.56 3.42
C LYS A 383 -12.48 24.16 4.14
N GLY A 384 -12.38 24.31 5.45
CA GLY A 384 -13.47 24.86 6.26
C GLY A 384 -14.55 23.86 6.65
N PHE A 385 -14.38 22.55 6.39
CA PHE A 385 -15.19 21.53 7.02
C PHE A 385 -15.10 21.69 8.54
N ARG A 386 -16.18 22.20 9.13
CA ARG A 386 -16.38 22.23 10.57
C ARG A 386 -17.40 21.16 10.87
N LYS A 387 -17.04 20.25 11.78
CA LYS A 387 -17.96 19.25 12.30
C LYS A 387 -19.24 19.95 12.77
N ASP A 388 -20.40 19.34 12.56
CA ASP A 388 -21.57 19.67 13.37
C ASP A 388 -21.19 19.48 14.85
N PRO A 389 -21.38 20.49 15.73
CA PRO A 389 -21.31 20.25 17.16
C PRO A 389 -22.38 19.20 17.49
N ASP A 390 -21.96 18.10 18.12
CA ASP A 390 -22.90 17.11 18.68
C ASP A 390 -23.81 17.79 19.71
#